data_AF-A0A5A7NNC4-F1
#
_entry.id   AF-A0A5A7NNC4-F1
#
_cell.length_a   1.000
_cell.length_b   1.000
_cell.length_c   1.000
_cell.angle_alpha   90.00
_cell.angle_beta   90.00
_cell.angle_gamma   90.00
#
_symmetry.space_group_name_H-M   'P 1'
#
loop_
_entity.id
_entity.type
_entity.pdbx_description
1 polymer ?
#
loop_
_entity_poly.entity_id
_entity_poly.type
_entity_poly.pdbx_seq_one_letter_code
_entity_poly.pdbx_strand_id
1 'polypeptide(L)'
;MYGLMRGGASAYKQTIRETESPRAIERRLFSKVTAALEALVDEQSPFAPDVMRDRNKALADNLELWGVVLFEAADKGNALPQSLRAQLIGLALFVDRITPDIVEGKSSLEPLINLNRSIIKGLEGDGGRAQSVADAALSVAGGFHGA
;
A
#
# COMPACT_ATOMS: atom_id res chain seq x y z
N MET A 1 24.10 -9.13 24.19
CA MET A 1 24.08 -10.32 23.32
C MET A 1 23.31 -9.94 22.05
N TYR A 2 24.02 -9.39 21.06
CA TYR A 2 23.45 -8.94 19.79
C TYR A 2 23.41 -10.11 18.80
N GLY A 3 22.25 -10.39 18.22
CA GLY A 3 22.11 -11.43 17.21
C GLY A 3 20.69 -11.52 16.66
N LEU A 4 20.45 -10.84 15.53
CA LEU A 4 19.95 -11.45 14.30
C LEU A 4 19.73 -10.39 13.22
N MET A 5 20.58 -10.46 12.20
CA MET A 5 20.35 -9.89 10.88
C MET A 5 18.93 -10.16 10.39
N ARG A 6 18.20 -9.10 10.06
CA ARG A 6 17.29 -9.10 8.91
C ARG A 6 17.74 -7.99 7.96
N GLY A 7 18.79 -8.31 7.21
CA GLY A 7 18.92 -7.77 5.86
C GLY A 7 17.77 -8.33 5.04
N GLY A 8 16.71 -7.54 4.87
CA GLY A 8 15.50 -7.94 4.16
C GLY A 8 15.06 -6.98 3.05
N ALA A 9 15.73 -5.85 2.85
CA ALA A 9 15.44 -4.89 1.77
C ALA A 9 16.64 -4.63 0.83
N SER A 10 17.72 -5.41 0.95
CA SER A 10 18.84 -5.36 -0.01
C SER A 10 18.72 -6.39 -1.14
N ALA A 11 17.73 -7.29 -1.10
CA ALA A 11 17.54 -8.32 -2.13
C ALA A 11 16.65 -7.85 -3.31
N TYR A 12 16.02 -6.68 -3.23
CA TYR A 12 15.29 -6.08 -4.36
C TYR A 12 16.15 -5.16 -5.24
N LYS A 13 17.42 -4.96 -4.89
CA LYS A 13 18.38 -4.15 -5.66
C LYS A 13 19.50 -4.99 -6.31
N GLN A 14 19.21 -6.22 -6.73
CA GLN A 14 20.16 -6.97 -7.54
C GLN A 14 19.49 -7.49 -8.81
N THR A 15 19.84 -6.82 -9.92
CA THR A 15 19.44 -7.11 -11.31
C THR A 15 18.09 -6.52 -11.76
N ILE A 16 17.99 -5.18 -11.83
CA ILE A 16 17.09 -4.56 -12.81
C ILE A 16 17.96 -3.76 -13.76
N ARG A 17 17.98 -4.24 -15.01
CA ARG A 17 18.69 -3.68 -16.15
C ARG A 17 18.29 -2.22 -16.36
N GLU A 18 19.15 -1.47 -17.01
CA GLU A 18 19.21 -0.01 -17.20
C GLU A 18 17.98 0.67 -17.87
N THR A 19 16.75 0.14 -17.77
CA THR A 19 15.60 0.63 -18.56
C THR A 19 14.29 0.88 -17.79
N GLU A 20 14.21 0.70 -16.47
CA GLU A 20 13.01 1.08 -15.68
C GLU A 20 13.32 2.25 -14.73
N SER A 21 12.52 3.33 -14.82
CA SER A 21 12.59 4.43 -13.87
C SER A 21 12.12 3.98 -12.48
N PRO A 22 12.64 4.57 -11.37
CA PRO A 22 12.18 4.23 -10.01
C PRO A 22 10.65 4.25 -9.85
N ARG A 23 9.97 5.23 -10.48
CA ARG A 23 8.50 5.32 -10.52
C ARG A 23 7.83 4.14 -11.21
N ALA A 24 8.44 3.58 -12.27
CA ALA A 24 7.91 2.40 -12.94
C ALA A 24 7.99 1.17 -12.03
N ILE A 25 9.05 1.05 -11.24
CA ILE A 25 9.21 -0.02 -10.24
C ILE A 25 8.15 0.10 -9.15
N GLU A 26 7.99 1.30 -8.56
CA GLU A 26 6.95 1.58 -7.56
C GLU A 26 5.56 1.19 -8.07
N ARG A 27 5.21 1.65 -9.28
CA ARG A 27 3.92 1.34 -9.90
C ARG A 27 3.73 -0.17 -10.05
N ARG A 28 4.74 -0.89 -10.56
CA ARG A 28 4.67 -2.35 -10.73
C ARG A 28 4.45 -3.08 -9.40
N LEU A 29 5.09 -2.63 -8.32
CA LEU A 29 4.91 -3.20 -6.98
C LEU A 29 3.49 -2.98 -6.46
N PHE A 30 2.99 -1.74 -6.53
CA PHE A 30 1.61 -1.44 -6.16
C PHE A 30 0.60 -2.22 -6.99
N SER A 31 0.76 -2.31 -8.32
CA SER A 31 -0.12 -3.07 -9.19
C SER A 31 -0.15 -4.56 -8.82
N LYS A 32 1.01 -5.16 -8.52
CA LYS A 32 1.10 -6.57 -8.13
C LYS A 32 0.32 -6.85 -6.85
N VAL A 33 0.53 -6.05 -5.80
CA VAL A 33 -0.16 -6.22 -4.51
C VAL A 33 -1.66 -5.97 -4.67
N THR A 34 -2.04 -4.94 -5.43
CA THR A 34 -3.44 -4.61 -5.69
C THR A 34 -4.17 -5.77 -6.40
N ALA A 35 -3.57 -6.34 -7.44
CA ALA A 35 -4.14 -7.48 -8.15
C ALA A 35 -4.32 -8.71 -7.23
N ALA A 36 -3.39 -8.95 -6.30
CA ALA A 36 -3.52 -10.03 -5.32
C ALA A 36 -4.69 -9.81 -4.35
N LEU A 37 -4.91 -8.58 -3.90
CA LEU A 37 -6.06 -8.23 -3.07
C LEU A 37 -7.37 -8.34 -3.85
N GLU A 38 -7.41 -7.86 -5.10
CA GLU A 38 -8.59 -7.90 -5.98
C GLU A 38 -9.05 -9.34 -6.26
N ALA A 39 -8.10 -10.26 -6.48
CA ALA A 39 -8.41 -11.67 -6.70
C ALA A 39 -9.16 -12.35 -5.53
N LEU A 40 -9.17 -11.73 -4.35
CA LEU A 40 -9.73 -12.26 -3.11
C LEU A 40 -11.03 -11.55 -2.67
N VAL A 41 -11.49 -10.55 -3.43
CA VAL A 41 -12.71 -9.79 -3.11
C VAL A 41 -13.97 -10.63 -3.32
N ASP A 42 -14.04 -11.35 -4.43
CA ASP A 42 -15.23 -12.13 -4.84
C ASP A 42 -15.22 -13.57 -4.31
N GLU A 43 -14.32 -13.90 -3.39
CA GLU A 43 -14.24 -15.24 -2.79
C GLU A 43 -15.48 -15.53 -1.93
N GLN A 44 -16.20 -16.59 -2.30
CA GLN A 44 -17.46 -16.98 -1.64
C GLN A 44 -17.25 -17.50 -0.21
N SER A 45 -16.03 -17.96 0.11
CA SER A 45 -15.66 -18.46 1.43
C SER A 45 -14.33 -17.84 1.86
N PRO A 46 -14.32 -16.54 2.21
CA PRO A 46 -13.08 -15.80 2.47
C PRO A 46 -12.30 -16.30 3.70
N PHE A 47 -12.95 -17.11 4.55
CA PHE A 47 -12.36 -17.71 5.75
C PHE A 47 -12.09 -19.22 5.61
N ALA A 48 -12.23 -19.79 4.40
CA ALA A 48 -11.71 -21.13 4.14
C ALA A 48 -10.18 -21.14 4.38
N PRO A 49 -9.58 -22.23 4.91
CA PRO A 49 -8.19 -22.21 5.37
C PRO A 49 -7.16 -21.76 4.32
N ASP A 50 -7.33 -22.17 3.07
CA ASP A 50 -6.51 -21.80 1.91
C ASP A 50 -6.72 -20.34 1.51
N VAL A 51 -7.96 -19.90 1.38
CA VAL A 51 -8.30 -18.50 1.05
C VAL A 51 -7.81 -17.55 2.14
N MET A 52 -7.98 -17.93 3.41
CA MET A 52 -7.53 -17.14 4.56
C MET A 52 -6.00 -17.01 4.59
N ARG A 53 -5.27 -18.08 4.24
CA ARG A 53 -3.80 -18.02 4.11
C ARG A 53 -3.39 -17.02 3.03
N ASP A 54 -4.04 -17.08 1.88
CA ASP A 54 -3.71 -16.23 0.73
C ASP A 54 -4.11 -14.77 0.99
N ARG A 55 -5.24 -14.52 1.69
CA ARG A 55 -5.63 -13.20 2.22
C ARG A 55 -4.63 -12.63 3.20
N ASN A 56 -4.24 -13.39 4.21
CA ASN A 56 -3.26 -12.95 5.20
C ASN A 56 -1.92 -12.62 4.54
N LYS A 57 -1.53 -13.40 3.53
CA LYS A 57 -0.34 -13.10 2.73
C LYS A 57 -0.50 -11.78 1.95
N ALA A 58 -1.60 -11.59 1.22
CA ALA A 58 -1.81 -10.37 0.44
C ALA A 58 -1.86 -9.12 1.32
N LEU A 59 -2.47 -9.22 2.51
CA LEU A 59 -2.51 -8.15 3.50
C LEU A 59 -1.12 -7.85 4.08
N ALA A 60 -0.33 -8.88 4.39
CA ALA A 60 1.04 -8.71 4.86
C ALA A 60 1.93 -8.05 3.80
N ASP A 61 1.84 -8.50 2.54
CA ASP A 61 2.59 -7.90 1.42
C ASP A 61 2.18 -6.42 1.22
N ASN A 62 0.89 -6.09 1.40
CA ASN A 62 0.40 -4.71 1.36
C ASN A 62 0.94 -3.85 2.51
N LEU A 63 0.93 -4.38 3.73
CA LEU A 63 1.43 -3.68 4.90
C LEU A 63 2.94 -3.43 4.81
N GLU A 64 3.70 -4.42 4.30
CA GLU A 64 5.14 -4.27 4.04
C GLU A 64 5.42 -3.16 3.01
N LEU A 65 4.67 -3.14 1.90
CA LEU A 65 4.81 -2.10 0.89
C LEU A 65 4.55 -0.69 1.45
N TRP A 66 3.50 -0.52 2.26
CA TRP A 66 3.20 0.75 2.93
C TRP A 66 4.21 1.10 4.02
N GLY A 67 4.84 0.11 4.66
CA GLY A 67 5.95 0.31 5.59
C GLY A 67 7.19 0.92 4.92
N VAL A 68 7.50 0.51 3.69
CA VAL A 68 8.57 1.14 2.88
C VAL A 68 8.22 2.59 2.56
N VAL A 69 6.99 2.86 2.12
CA VAL A 69 6.52 4.23 1.84
C VAL A 69 6.64 5.12 3.07
N LEU A 70 6.21 4.62 4.24
CA LEU A 70 6.31 5.36 5.50
C LEU A 70 7.77 5.70 5.83
N PHE A 71 8.66 4.72 5.74
CA PHE A 71 10.08 4.90 6.03
C PHE A 71 10.72 5.95 5.11
N GLU A 72 10.50 5.84 3.80
CA GLU A 72 11.07 6.78 2.83
C GLU A 72 10.46 8.18 2.97
N ALA A 73 9.16 8.31 3.20
CA ALA A 73 8.51 9.60 3.40
C ALA A 73 8.91 10.26 4.73
N ALA A 74 9.28 9.47 5.76
CA ALA A 74 9.77 9.98 7.03
C ALA A 74 11.23 10.45 6.97
N ASP A 75 12.03 9.98 6.01
CA ASP A 75 13.44 10.36 5.87
C ASP A 75 13.59 11.88 5.65
N LYS A 76 14.41 12.53 6.48
CA LYS A 76 14.72 13.96 6.37
C LYS A 76 15.41 14.30 5.04
N GLY A 77 16.11 13.35 4.42
CA GLY A 77 16.76 13.50 3.12
C GLY A 77 15.85 13.33 1.90
N ASN A 78 14.56 13.03 2.09
CA ASN A 78 13.63 12.82 0.97
C ASN A 78 13.37 14.11 0.19
N ALA A 79 13.49 14.05 -1.14
CA ALA A 79 13.37 15.19 -2.05
C ALA A 79 11.91 15.61 -2.36
N LEU A 80 10.92 14.86 -1.88
CA LEU A 80 9.51 15.21 -2.05
C LEU A 80 9.13 16.43 -1.18
N PRO A 81 8.16 17.25 -1.63
CA PRO A 81 7.61 18.33 -0.82
C PRO A 81 7.09 17.84 0.54
N GLN A 82 7.30 18.63 1.60
CA GLN A 82 6.89 18.28 2.96
C GLN A 82 5.40 17.92 3.06
N SER A 83 4.55 18.64 2.34
CA SER A 83 3.10 18.39 2.31
C SER A 83 2.76 17.02 1.71
N LEU A 84 3.46 16.61 0.64
CA LEU A 84 3.27 15.31 0.01
C LEU A 84 3.77 14.18 0.91
N ARG A 85 4.92 14.38 1.56
CA ARG A 85 5.44 13.43 2.56
C ARG A 85 4.47 13.22 3.71
N ALA A 86 3.93 14.31 4.27
CA ALA A 86 2.94 14.23 5.35
C ALA A 86 1.67 13.45 4.93
N GLN A 87 1.20 13.65 3.70
CA GLN A 87 0.08 12.89 3.14
C GLN A 87 0.41 11.39 3.03
N LEU A 88 1.57 11.04 2.46
CA LEU A 88 1.98 9.63 2.31
C LEU A 88 2.13 8.94 3.69
N ILE A 89 2.70 9.63 4.67
CA ILE A 89 2.78 9.14 6.05
C ILE A 89 1.38 8.88 6.62
N GLY A 90 0.46 9.83 6.47
CA GLY A 90 -0.92 9.68 6.95
C GLY A 90 -1.64 8.48 6.31
N LEU A 91 -1.43 8.25 5.01
CA LEU A 91 -1.99 7.10 4.29
C LEU A 91 -1.38 5.78 4.78
N ALA A 92 -0.07 5.73 5.01
CA ALA A 92 0.57 4.53 5.54
C ALA A 92 0.04 4.17 6.95
N LEU A 93 -0.14 5.17 7.81
CA LEU A 93 -0.75 4.98 9.14
C LEU A 93 -2.21 4.55 9.06
N PHE A 94 -2.96 5.05 8.07
CA PHE A 94 -4.32 4.59 7.82
C PHE A 94 -4.34 3.10 7.47
N VAL A 95 -3.47 2.64 6.57
CA VAL A 95 -3.35 1.23 6.18
C VAL A 95 -3.04 0.35 7.38
N ASP A 96 -2.03 0.74 8.18
CA ASP A 96 -1.63 0.02 9.38
C ASP A 96 -2.81 -0.14 10.36
N ARG A 97 -3.60 0.92 10.54
CA ARG A 97 -4.76 0.92 11.44
C ARG A 97 -5.90 0.02 10.96
N ILE A 98 -6.22 -0.02 9.67
CA ILE A 98 -7.39 -0.77 9.18
C ILE A 98 -7.08 -2.24 8.87
N THR A 99 -5.81 -2.60 8.67
CA THR A 99 -5.41 -3.96 8.29
C THR A 99 -5.83 -5.02 9.32
N PRO A 100 -5.67 -4.81 10.65
CA PRO A 100 -6.14 -5.77 11.65
C PRO A 100 -7.64 -6.07 11.58
N ASP A 101 -8.47 -5.04 11.38
CA ASP A 101 -9.93 -5.22 11.24
C ASP A 101 -10.27 -6.07 10.01
N ILE A 102 -9.51 -5.95 8.92
CA ILE A 102 -9.69 -6.76 7.71
C ILE A 102 -9.24 -8.21 7.94
N VAL A 103 -8.14 -8.43 8.66
CA VAL A 103 -7.67 -9.77 9.05
C VAL A 103 -8.72 -10.47 9.91
N GLU A 104 -9.35 -9.74 10.83
CA GLU A 104 -10.42 -10.26 11.69
C GLU A 104 -11.77 -10.39 10.99
N GLY A 105 -11.88 -9.97 9.72
CA GLY A 105 -13.12 -10.03 8.95
C GLY A 105 -14.17 -8.97 9.31
N LYS A 106 -13.78 -7.94 10.08
CA LYS A 106 -14.64 -6.82 10.48
C LYS A 106 -14.75 -5.74 9.41
N SER A 107 -13.82 -5.71 8.46
CA SER A 107 -13.80 -4.79 7.33
C SER A 107 -13.47 -5.54 6.03
N SER A 108 -13.90 -4.98 4.91
CA SER A 108 -13.67 -5.52 3.58
C SER A 108 -12.31 -5.07 3.00
N LEU A 109 -11.87 -5.64 1.87
CA LEU A 109 -10.55 -5.35 1.25
C LEU A 109 -10.55 -4.06 0.41
N GLU A 110 -11.73 -3.58 0.03
CA GLU A 110 -11.98 -2.49 -0.91
C GLU A 110 -11.28 -1.18 -0.52
N PRO A 111 -11.22 -0.76 0.76
CA PRO A 111 -10.49 0.45 1.14
C PRO A 111 -9.01 0.40 0.75
N LEU A 112 -8.35 -0.74 0.94
CA LEU A 112 -6.93 -0.93 0.57
C LEU A 112 -6.75 -0.95 -0.95
N ILE A 113 -7.64 -1.65 -1.67
CA ILE A 113 -7.60 -1.73 -3.14
C ILE A 113 -7.78 -0.34 -3.76
N ASN A 114 -8.79 0.41 -3.30
CA ASN A 114 -9.07 1.75 -3.82
C ASN A 114 -7.92 2.74 -3.55
N LEU A 115 -7.32 2.64 -2.37
CA LEU A 115 -6.15 3.44 -2.03
C LEU A 115 -4.96 3.11 -2.95
N ASN A 116 -4.63 1.84 -3.14
CA ASN A 116 -3.52 1.43 -4.00
C ASN A 116 -3.77 1.81 -5.46
N ARG A 117 -4.99 1.66 -5.98
CA ARG A 117 -5.38 2.13 -7.32
C ARG A 117 -5.16 3.64 -7.48
N SER A 118 -5.45 4.42 -6.44
CA SER A 118 -5.23 5.87 -6.47
C SER A 118 -3.74 6.22 -6.52
N ILE A 119 -2.88 5.48 -5.81
CA ILE A 119 -1.42 5.61 -5.91
C ILE A 119 -0.92 5.23 -7.30
N ILE A 120 -1.37 4.11 -7.86
CA ILE A 120 -1.01 3.66 -9.21
C ILE A 120 -1.33 4.75 -10.25
N LYS A 121 -2.54 5.30 -10.22
CA LYS A 121 -2.95 6.42 -11.09
C LYS A 121 -2.08 7.66 -10.89
N GLY A 122 -1.72 7.98 -9.63
CA GLY A 122 -0.82 9.08 -9.32
C GLY A 122 0.60 8.89 -9.88
N LEU A 123 1.06 7.65 -9.99
CA LEU A 123 2.35 7.28 -10.57
C LEU A 123 2.33 7.23 -12.12
N GLU A 124 1.16 7.12 -12.74
CA GLU A 124 0.95 7.21 -14.20
C GLU A 124 0.97 8.66 -14.70
N GLY A 125 0.58 9.62 -13.86
CA GLY A 125 0.65 11.05 -14.16
C GLY A 125 2.05 11.60 -13.90
N ASP A 126 2.59 12.35 -14.87
CA ASP A 126 3.84 13.09 -14.73
C ASP A 126 3.65 14.22 -13.70
N GLY A 127 3.97 13.95 -12.44
CA GLY A 127 4.26 14.93 -11.38
C GLY A 127 3.21 16.00 -11.03
N GLY A 128 1.97 15.94 -11.51
CA GLY A 128 1.02 17.04 -11.37
C GLY A 128 -0.43 16.61 -11.20
N ARG A 129 -0.80 16.15 -9.99
CA ARG A 129 -2.15 16.26 -9.36
C ARG A 129 -2.16 15.48 -8.03
N ALA A 130 -1.37 15.94 -7.07
CA ALA A 130 -1.45 15.48 -5.68
C ALA A 130 -2.78 15.91 -4.98
N GLN A 131 -3.59 16.75 -5.65
CA GLN A 131 -4.85 17.26 -5.10
C GLN A 131 -6.00 16.23 -5.10
N SER A 132 -6.05 15.29 -6.04
CA SER A 132 -7.22 14.39 -6.18
C SER A 132 -7.20 13.19 -5.23
N VAL A 133 -6.04 12.83 -4.67
CA VAL A 133 -5.91 11.71 -3.73
C VAL A 133 -6.43 12.07 -2.33
N ALA A 134 -6.27 13.34 -1.93
CA ALA A 134 -6.82 13.86 -0.68
C ALA A 134 -8.35 13.91 -0.70
N ASP A 135 -8.93 14.34 -1.82
CA ASP A 135 -10.39 14.38 -2.01
C ASP A 135 -10.99 12.96 -2.05
N ALA A 136 -10.29 11.99 -2.65
CA ALA A 136 -10.71 10.59 -2.63
C ALA A 136 -10.61 9.96 -1.23
N ALA A 137 -9.53 10.22 -0.49
CA ALA A 137 -9.34 9.70 0.87
C ALA A 137 -10.35 10.31 1.87
N LEU A 138 -10.67 11.60 1.73
CA LEU A 138 -11.69 12.27 2.54
C LEU A 138 -13.11 11.79 2.20
N SER A 139 -13.38 11.48 0.93
CA SER A 139 -14.66 10.89 0.49
C SER A 139 -14.85 9.47 1.04
N VAL A 140 -13.80 8.64 1.00
CA VAL A 140 -13.84 7.28 1.57
C VAL A 140 -13.96 7.32 3.09
N ALA A 141 -13.26 8.22 3.79
CA ALA A 141 -13.34 8.33 5.24
C ALA A 141 -14.66 8.97 5.73
N GLY A 142 -15.26 9.88 4.94
CA GLY A 142 -16.53 10.54 5.26
C GLY A 142 -17.78 9.70 5.02
N GLY A 143 -17.71 8.69 4.14
CA GLY A 143 -18.86 7.85 3.77
C GLY A 143 -19.28 6.80 4.81
N PHE A 144 -18.45 6.50 5.82
CA PHE A 144 -18.73 5.45 6.80
C PHE A 144 -19.45 5.92 8.08
N HIS A 145 -19.90 7.18 8.16
CA HIS A 145 -20.62 7.73 9.32
C HIS A 145 -22.16 7.80 9.14
N GLY A 146 -22.73 7.18 8.11
CA GLY A 146 -24.19 7.21 7.91
C GLY A 146 -24.73 6.07 7.07
N ALA A 147 -25.07 4.96 7.73
CA ALA A 147 -26.22 4.08 7.46
C ALA A 147 -26.31 3.03 8.59
#